data_AF-A0A7Y9GZH2-F1
#
_entry.id   AF-A0A7Y9GZH2-F1
#
_cell.length_a   1.000
_cell.length_b   1.000
_cell.length_c   1.000
_cell.angle_alpha   90.00
_cell.angle_beta   90.00
_cell.angle_gamma   90.00
#
_symmetry.space_group_name_H-M   'P 1'
#
loop_
_entity.id
_entity.type
_entity.pdbx_description
1 polymer ?
#
loop_
_entity_poly.entity_id
_entity_poly.type
_entity_poly.pdbx_seq_one_letter_code
_entity_poly.pdbx_strand_id
1 'polypeptide(L)'
;MSPVPEFVLSIREKIGHDPLWLPGVTAVVRRGDQVLLVKRADNGAWTPVTGIPEPGEEPAVAAAREALEEAGVVVRVDRLAATGVHGEIVHANGDRATYLDLTFACTWLEGEAHVADDESSDVRWWPLSGLPPMSELMLGRIEAALADEREARFVPPAGQDDTDAPPVLAPPAPVLGVDACPSGWVGVVLDTERRPAVFVAATIESLVALVREQHDVVVVAIDIPIGLPDAAGRRADAEARRALTGKASSVFSTPVRAALEAATYEQARAANLAATDGGTSVSAQAYALREKVLQVDAWVRGRPGTG
;
A
#
# COMPACT_ATOMS: atom_id res chain seq x y z
N MET A 1 -19.26 10.45 29.56
CA MET A 1 -18.00 10.12 28.87
C MET A 1 -17.68 8.69 29.25
N SER A 2 -18.40 7.75 28.64
CA SER A 2 -17.75 6.49 28.29
C SER A 2 -16.90 6.80 27.06
N PRO A 3 -15.65 6.34 27.01
CA PRO A 3 -14.58 7.15 26.42
C PRO A 3 -14.07 6.52 25.13
N VAL A 4 -13.31 7.32 24.39
CA VAL A 4 -12.25 6.82 23.50
C VAL A 4 -11.69 5.49 24.04
N PRO A 5 -11.72 4.38 23.28
CA PRO A 5 -11.39 3.05 23.78
C PRO A 5 -10.05 3.00 24.53
N GLU A 6 -9.95 2.15 25.55
CA GLU A 6 -8.77 2.09 26.44
C GLU A 6 -7.47 1.84 25.64
N PHE A 7 -7.52 1.04 24.57
CA PHE A 7 -6.37 0.81 23.72
C PHE A 7 -5.90 2.08 23.01
N VAL A 8 -6.82 2.96 22.60
CA VAL A 8 -6.49 4.25 21.99
C VAL A 8 -5.84 5.16 23.02
N LEU A 9 -6.35 5.17 24.27
CA LEU A 9 -5.72 5.91 25.37
C LEU A 9 -4.29 5.42 25.64
N SER A 10 -4.08 4.10 25.69
CA SER A 10 -2.74 3.52 25.86
C SER A 10 -1.77 3.86 24.72
N ILE A 11 -2.28 4.02 23.49
CA ILE A 11 -1.48 4.52 22.36
C ILE A 11 -1.16 6.00 22.58
N ARG A 12 -2.14 6.82 22.97
CA ARG A 12 -1.98 8.26 23.23
C ARG A 12 -0.97 8.56 24.33
N GLU A 13 -0.88 7.74 25.36
CA GLU A 13 0.17 7.84 26.38
C GLU A 13 1.59 7.75 25.80
N LYS A 14 1.77 7.03 24.69
CA LYS A 14 3.08 6.77 24.08
C LYS A 14 3.43 7.80 23.00
N ILE A 15 2.44 8.28 22.25
CA ILE A 15 2.65 9.15 21.09
C ILE A 15 2.22 10.61 21.32
N GLY A 16 1.58 10.90 22.46
CA GLY A 16 0.97 12.19 22.72
C GLY A 16 -0.05 12.56 21.64
N HIS A 17 0.09 13.76 21.08
CA HIS A 17 -0.80 14.33 20.07
C HIS A 17 -0.35 14.07 18.62
N ASP A 18 0.67 13.23 18.41
CA ASP A 18 1.10 12.87 17.06
C ASP A 18 -0.06 12.25 16.25
N PRO A 19 -0.11 12.46 14.92
CA PRO A 19 -1.17 11.92 14.08
C PRO A 19 -1.34 10.42 14.26
N LEU A 20 -2.57 10.00 14.59
CA LEU A 20 -2.94 8.60 14.76
C LEU A 20 -3.97 8.20 13.69
N TRP A 21 -3.65 7.17 12.92
CA TRP A 21 -4.56 6.60 11.93
C TRP A 21 -5.34 5.45 12.55
N LEU A 22 -6.67 5.53 12.57
CA LEU A 22 -7.55 4.56 13.25
C LEU A 22 -8.62 4.01 12.31
N PRO A 23 -9.00 2.73 12.44
CA PRO A 23 -10.24 2.25 11.85
C PRO A 23 -11.44 2.85 12.60
N GLY A 24 -12.49 3.17 11.86
CA GLY A 24 -13.81 3.53 12.38
C GLY A 24 -14.89 2.73 11.66
N VAL A 25 -16.03 2.56 12.31
CA VAL A 25 -17.22 1.93 11.71
C VAL A 25 -18.41 2.87 11.81
N THR A 26 -19.30 2.79 10.83
CA THR A 26 -20.58 3.49 10.84
C THR A 26 -21.70 2.51 10.57
N ALA A 27 -22.69 2.40 11.46
CA ALA A 27 -23.90 1.63 11.22
C ALA A 27 -25.04 2.54 10.75
N VAL A 28 -25.41 2.45 9.47
CA VAL A 28 -26.62 3.10 8.94
C VAL A 28 -27.79 2.14 9.10
N VAL A 29 -28.53 2.30 10.19
CA VAL A 29 -29.61 1.38 10.55
C VAL A 29 -30.93 1.83 9.95
N ARG A 30 -31.49 1.02 9.06
CA ARG A 30 -32.77 1.27 8.39
C ARG A 30 -33.91 0.49 9.04
N ARG A 31 -35.05 1.16 9.19
CA ARG A 31 -36.34 0.56 9.53
C ARG A 31 -37.44 1.17 8.66
N GLY A 32 -37.86 0.44 7.63
CA GLY A 32 -38.84 0.95 6.66
C GLY A 32 -38.30 2.16 5.87
N ASP A 33 -39.00 3.29 5.97
CA ASP A 33 -38.65 4.58 5.38
C ASP A 33 -37.98 5.53 6.39
N GLN A 34 -37.36 4.97 7.43
CA GLN A 34 -36.64 5.71 8.46
C GLN A 34 -35.21 5.20 8.62
N VAL A 35 -34.33 6.08 9.09
CA VAL A 35 -32.97 5.77 9.53
C VAL A 35 -32.82 6.16 11.01
N LEU A 36 -32.07 5.35 11.77
CA LEU A 36 -31.72 5.66 13.15
C LEU A 36 -30.54 6.62 13.16
N LEU A 37 -30.66 7.72 13.90
CA LEU A 37 -29.57 8.66 14.14
C LEU A 37 -29.40 8.87 15.64
N VAL A 38 -28.16 9.14 16.02
CA VAL A 38 -27.76 9.57 17.36
C VAL A 38 -27.31 11.03 17.31
N LYS A 39 -27.55 11.76 18.39
CA LYS A 39 -27.14 13.16 18.53
C LYS A 39 -26.01 13.26 19.53
N ARG A 40 -24.81 13.53 19.05
CA ARG A 40 -23.61 13.58 19.87
C ARG A 40 -23.75 14.59 21.02
N ALA A 41 -23.35 14.19 22.21
CA ALA A 41 -23.40 15.02 23.42
C ALA A 41 -22.37 16.16 23.41
N ASP A 42 -21.26 16.00 22.69
CA ASP A 42 -20.13 16.94 22.69
C ASP A 42 -20.36 18.19 21.82
N ASN A 43 -20.97 18.03 20.65
CA ASN A 43 -21.13 19.09 19.65
C ASN A 43 -22.58 19.22 19.13
N GLY A 44 -23.49 18.32 19.55
CA GLY A 44 -24.90 18.36 19.17
C GLY A 44 -25.20 17.95 17.72
N ALA A 45 -24.22 17.45 16.98
CA ALA A 45 -24.41 16.99 15.61
C ALA A 45 -25.16 15.65 15.58
N TRP A 46 -26.05 15.50 14.60
CA TRP A 46 -26.68 14.22 14.29
C TRP A 46 -25.78 13.40 13.38
N THR A 47 -25.63 12.11 13.68
CA THR A 47 -24.86 11.14 12.90
C THR A 47 -25.62 9.81 12.88
N PRO A 48 -25.32 8.90 11.93
CA PRO A 48 -25.56 7.49 12.19
C PRO A 48 -24.74 7.03 13.41
N VAL A 49 -24.96 5.81 13.89
CA VAL A 49 -24.14 5.24 14.97
C VAL A 49 -22.71 5.05 14.45
N THR A 50 -21.72 5.55 15.18
CA THR A 50 -20.30 5.51 14.77
C THR A 50 -19.43 5.06 15.91
N GLY A 51 -18.47 4.17 15.68
CA GLY A 51 -17.56 3.74 16.73
C GLY A 51 -16.21 3.28 16.20
N ILE A 52 -15.39 2.76 17.11
CA ILE A 52 -14.04 2.27 16.83
C ILE A 52 -14.02 0.78 17.17
N PRO A 53 -13.65 -0.10 16.23
CA PRO A 53 -13.48 -1.52 16.53
C PRO A 53 -12.41 -1.75 17.59
N GLU A 54 -12.66 -2.69 18.51
CA GLU A 54 -11.63 -3.16 19.44
C GLU A 54 -10.53 -3.96 18.71
N PRO A 55 -9.29 -4.04 19.25
CA PRO A 55 -8.23 -4.81 18.63
C PRO A 55 -8.60 -6.28 18.44
N GLY A 56 -8.67 -6.72 17.18
CA GLY A 56 -9.07 -8.08 16.80
C GLY A 56 -10.58 -8.27 16.62
N GLU A 57 -11.39 -7.23 16.82
CA GLU A 57 -12.83 -7.25 16.55
C GLU A 57 -13.09 -7.14 15.05
N GLU A 58 -14.03 -7.95 14.55
CA GLU A 58 -14.45 -7.88 13.15
C GLU A 58 -15.30 -6.62 12.92
N PRO A 59 -15.03 -5.76 11.92
CA PRO A 59 -15.69 -4.46 11.81
C PRO A 59 -17.22 -4.49 11.70
N ALA A 60 -17.80 -5.51 11.06
CA ALA A 60 -19.24 -5.68 11.03
C ALA A 60 -19.82 -6.05 12.42
N VAL A 61 -19.05 -6.79 13.23
CA VAL A 61 -19.41 -7.09 14.62
C VAL A 61 -19.35 -5.82 15.45
N ALA A 62 -18.30 -5.01 15.29
CA ALA A 62 -18.19 -3.71 15.94
C ALA A 62 -19.40 -2.82 15.61
N ALA A 63 -19.76 -2.67 14.33
CA ALA A 63 -20.91 -1.86 13.93
C ALA A 63 -22.24 -2.31 14.57
N ALA A 64 -22.44 -3.63 14.72
CA ALA A 64 -23.61 -4.17 15.39
C ALA A 64 -23.56 -3.96 16.92
N ARG A 65 -22.37 -4.08 17.52
CA ARG A 65 -22.13 -3.79 18.94
C ARG A 65 -22.43 -2.32 19.25
N GLU A 66 -21.88 -1.39 18.49
CA GLU A 66 -22.13 0.06 18.67
C GLU A 66 -23.63 0.39 18.54
N ALA A 67 -24.34 -0.23 17.59
CA ALA A 67 -25.78 -0.02 17.44
C ALA A 67 -26.59 -0.45 18.69
N LEU A 68 -26.10 -1.49 19.38
CA LEU A 68 -26.69 -1.93 20.64
C LEU A 68 -26.27 -1.05 21.82
N GLU A 69 -24.98 -0.71 21.92
CA GLU A 69 -24.39 0.02 23.05
C GLU A 69 -24.80 1.50 23.09
N GLU A 70 -24.87 2.17 21.93
CA GLU A 70 -25.20 3.60 21.88
C GLU A 70 -26.72 3.86 21.77
N ALA A 71 -27.41 2.98 21.03
CA ALA A 71 -28.78 3.24 20.58
C ALA A 71 -29.80 2.18 20.99
N GLY A 72 -29.39 1.11 21.68
CA GLY A 72 -30.28 0.10 22.25
C GLY A 72 -30.98 -0.80 21.23
N VAL A 73 -30.48 -0.87 19.99
CA VAL A 73 -31.11 -1.66 18.92
C VAL A 73 -30.25 -2.83 18.46
N VAL A 74 -30.89 -3.95 18.16
CA VAL A 74 -30.25 -5.10 17.54
C VAL A 74 -30.44 -5.01 16.03
N VAL A 75 -29.34 -5.18 15.29
CA VAL A 75 -29.30 -5.02 13.85
C VAL A 75 -28.69 -6.23 13.17
N ARG A 76 -29.10 -6.47 11.93
CA ARG A 76 -28.34 -7.29 10.99
C ARG A 76 -27.50 -6.37 10.14
N VAL A 77 -26.19 -6.63 10.07
CA VAL A 77 -25.32 -5.99 9.10
C VAL A 77 -25.50 -6.68 7.76
N ASP A 78 -25.97 -5.94 6.75
CA ASP A 78 -26.32 -6.51 5.44
C ASP A 78 -25.14 -6.47 4.45
N ARG A 79 -24.39 -5.36 4.42
CA ARG A 79 -23.19 -5.19 3.58
C ARG A 79 -22.31 -4.02 4.02
N LEU A 80 -21.05 -4.05 3.60
CA LEU A 80 -20.21 -2.85 3.54
C LEU A 80 -20.72 -1.95 2.41
N ALA A 81 -21.16 -0.74 2.75
CA ALA A 81 -21.73 0.21 1.83
C ALA A 81 -20.69 1.15 1.22
N ALA A 82 -19.79 1.65 2.06
CA ALA A 82 -18.71 2.51 1.62
C ALA A 82 -17.50 2.33 2.53
N THR A 83 -16.32 2.61 1.99
CA THR A 83 -15.10 2.82 2.77
C THR A 83 -14.37 4.04 2.26
N GLY A 84 -13.80 4.82 3.17
CA GLY A 84 -13.10 6.03 2.83
C GLY A 84 -12.24 6.52 3.98
N VAL A 85 -11.29 7.40 3.65
CA VAL A 85 -10.45 8.05 4.65
C VAL A 85 -10.92 9.48 4.84
N HIS A 86 -11.04 9.90 6.09
CA HIS A 86 -11.36 11.28 6.43
C HIS A 86 -10.12 12.17 6.35
N GLY A 87 -10.31 13.49 6.24
CA GLY A 87 -9.23 14.43 6.50
C GLY A 87 -8.77 14.34 7.96
N GLU A 88 -7.58 14.88 8.25
CA GLU A 88 -7.10 14.97 9.64
C GLU A 88 -8.07 15.79 10.48
N ILE A 89 -8.46 15.21 11.63
CA ILE A 89 -9.27 15.85 12.66
C ILE A 89 -8.35 16.21 13.82
N VAL A 90 -8.46 17.46 14.28
CA VAL A 90 -7.84 17.91 15.52
C VAL A 90 -8.92 18.00 16.58
N HIS A 91 -8.88 17.11 17.57
CA HIS A 91 -9.82 17.08 18.67
C HIS A 91 -9.54 18.22 19.67
N ALA A 92 -10.53 18.54 20.52
CA ALA A 92 -10.43 19.65 21.47
C ALA A 92 -9.27 19.50 22.48
N ASN A 93 -8.83 18.27 22.75
CA ASN A 93 -7.69 17.95 23.60
C ASN A 93 -6.32 18.07 22.87
N GLY A 94 -6.30 18.44 21.59
CA GLY A 94 -5.10 18.53 20.77
C GLY A 94 -4.75 17.25 19.99
N ASP A 95 -5.45 16.14 20.25
CA ASP A 95 -5.19 14.89 19.54
C ASP A 95 -5.46 15.03 18.05
N ARG A 96 -4.53 14.53 17.24
CA ARG A 96 -4.64 14.51 15.79
C ARG A 96 -4.97 13.10 15.34
N ALA A 97 -6.10 12.91 14.68
CA ALA A 97 -6.55 11.60 14.22
C ALA A 97 -6.99 11.64 12.77
N THR A 98 -6.83 10.52 12.07
CA THR A 98 -7.39 10.30 10.74
C THR A 98 -8.07 8.94 10.77
N TYR A 99 -9.29 8.86 10.27
CA TYR A 99 -10.09 7.64 10.36
C TYR A 99 -10.23 7.00 8.98
N LEU A 100 -9.96 5.70 8.89
CA LEU A 100 -10.46 4.83 7.83
C LEU A 100 -11.85 4.35 8.26
N ASP A 101 -12.89 4.88 7.66
CA ASP A 101 -14.25 4.49 8.00
C ASP A 101 -14.75 3.34 7.13
N LEU A 102 -15.46 2.42 7.78
CA LEU A 102 -16.20 1.31 7.18
C LEU A 102 -17.69 1.55 7.47
N THR A 103 -18.41 2.04 6.47
CA THR A 103 -19.84 2.31 6.57
C THR A 103 -20.62 1.06 6.18
N PHE A 104 -21.45 0.56 7.10
CA PHE A 104 -22.29 -0.60 6.93
C PHE A 104 -23.76 -0.21 6.74
N ALA A 105 -24.42 -0.85 5.77
CA ALA A 105 -25.87 -0.85 5.67
C ALA A 105 -26.43 -1.91 6.63
N CYS A 106 -27.33 -1.49 7.51
CA CYS A 106 -27.86 -2.35 8.56
C CYS A 106 -29.40 -2.36 8.54
N THR A 107 -29.99 -3.53 8.73
CA THR A 107 -31.43 -3.69 8.92
C THR A 107 -31.74 -3.80 10.41
N TRP A 108 -32.64 -2.97 10.91
CA TRP A 108 -33.18 -3.11 12.26
C TRP A 108 -33.92 -4.45 12.43
N LEU A 109 -33.65 -5.15 13.54
CA LEU A 109 -34.32 -6.41 13.88
C LEU A 109 -35.26 -6.24 15.08
N GLU A 110 -34.73 -5.71 16.20
CA GLU A 110 -35.46 -5.56 17.46
C GLU A 110 -34.82 -4.48 18.36
N GLY A 111 -35.39 -4.27 19.54
CA GLY A 111 -34.97 -3.25 20.50
C GLY A 111 -35.71 -1.91 20.31
N GLU A 112 -35.76 -1.12 21.40
CA GLU A 112 -36.33 0.21 21.40
C GLU A 112 -35.21 1.25 21.40
N ALA A 113 -35.26 2.17 20.43
CA ALA A 113 -34.27 3.21 20.29
C ALA A 113 -34.31 4.16 21.49
N HIS A 114 -33.20 4.25 22.21
CA HIS A 114 -33.01 5.17 23.34
C HIS A 114 -31.53 5.52 23.46
N VAL A 115 -31.22 6.58 24.21
CA VAL A 115 -29.84 6.90 24.60
C VAL A 115 -29.38 5.80 25.56
N ALA A 116 -28.46 4.95 25.12
CA ALA A 116 -27.94 3.82 25.90
C ALA A 116 -26.51 4.05 26.43
N ASP A 117 -25.91 5.18 26.07
CA ASP A 117 -24.57 5.60 26.49
C ASP A 117 -24.53 7.05 27.02
N ASP A 118 -23.32 7.54 27.32
CA ASP A 118 -23.06 8.94 27.65
C ASP A 118 -22.56 9.77 26.44
N GLU A 119 -22.36 9.17 25.28
CA GLU A 119 -21.83 9.85 24.08
C GLU A 119 -22.95 10.53 23.28
N SER A 120 -24.17 10.06 23.46
CA SER A 120 -25.37 10.58 22.83
C SER A 120 -26.24 11.36 23.82
N SER A 121 -26.79 12.47 23.34
CA SER A 121 -27.79 13.27 24.05
C SER A 121 -29.22 12.97 23.60
N ASP A 122 -29.37 12.29 22.47
CA ASP A 122 -30.65 11.96 21.86
C ASP A 122 -30.47 10.82 20.84
N VAL A 123 -31.48 9.97 20.68
CA VAL A 123 -31.49 8.87 19.70
C VAL A 123 -32.88 8.82 19.09
N ARG A 124 -32.98 8.92 17.75
CA ARG A 124 -34.27 9.02 17.06
C ARG A 124 -34.29 8.35 15.70
N TRP A 125 -35.47 7.85 15.36
CA TRP A 125 -35.81 7.47 13.98
C TRP A 125 -36.20 8.70 13.18
N TRP A 126 -35.45 8.98 12.12
CA TRP A 126 -35.71 10.09 11.21
C TRP A 126 -36.29 9.59 9.89
N PRO A 127 -37.35 10.24 9.34
CA PRO A 127 -37.85 9.90 8.02
C PRO A 127 -36.79 10.23 6.97
N LEU A 128 -36.62 9.35 5.98
CA LEU A 128 -35.63 9.54 4.91
C LEU A 128 -35.88 10.83 4.08
N SER A 129 -37.13 11.29 4.03
CA SER A 129 -37.51 12.53 3.34
C SER A 129 -37.22 13.80 4.14
N GLY A 130 -36.74 13.70 5.38
CA GLY A 130 -36.61 14.84 6.29
C GLY A 130 -35.52 14.63 7.32
N LEU A 131 -34.30 14.32 6.87
CA LEU A 131 -33.13 14.20 7.74
C LEU A 131 -32.80 15.55 8.42
N PRO A 132 -32.23 15.52 9.64
CA PRO A 132 -31.77 16.75 10.31
C PRO A 132 -30.57 17.34 9.56
N PRO A 133 -30.16 18.58 9.88
CA PRO A 133 -28.89 19.12 9.40
C PRO A 133 -27.71 18.23 9.81
N MET A 134 -26.91 17.81 8.84
CA MET A 134 -25.76 16.92 8.99
C MET A 134 -24.65 17.35 8.03
N SER A 135 -23.41 16.88 8.27
CA SER A 135 -22.31 17.11 7.34
C SER A 135 -22.53 16.33 6.04
N GLU A 136 -21.97 16.83 4.93
CA GLU A 136 -21.99 16.14 3.62
C GLU A 136 -21.44 14.71 3.71
N LEU A 137 -20.42 14.54 4.55
CA LEU A 137 -19.82 13.24 4.84
C LEU A 137 -20.85 12.24 5.40
N MET A 138 -21.60 12.63 6.43
CA MET A 138 -22.59 11.74 7.06
C MET A 138 -23.78 11.49 6.12
N LEU A 139 -24.17 12.49 5.35
CA LEU A 139 -25.21 12.34 4.32
C LEU A 139 -24.77 11.35 3.22
N GLY A 140 -23.51 11.42 2.78
CA GLY A 140 -22.94 10.48 1.82
C GLY A 140 -22.89 9.04 2.33
N ARG A 141 -22.60 8.84 3.63
CA ARG A 141 -22.67 7.50 4.25
C ARG A 141 -24.09 6.94 4.24
N ILE A 142 -25.08 7.76 4.60
CA ILE A 142 -26.49 7.37 4.57
C ILE A 142 -26.92 7.02 3.13
N GLU A 143 -26.58 7.87 2.17
CA GLU A 143 -26.92 7.66 0.77
C GLU A 143 -26.28 6.37 0.22
N ALA A 144 -24.99 6.13 0.46
CA ALA A 144 -24.32 4.90 0.06
C ALA A 144 -24.96 3.63 0.67
N ALA A 145 -25.38 3.70 1.94
CA ALA A 145 -26.01 2.56 2.61
C ALA A 145 -27.45 2.30 2.15
N LEU A 146 -28.18 3.33 1.73
CA LEU A 146 -29.55 3.21 1.23
C LEU A 146 -29.63 2.89 -0.26
N ALA A 147 -28.54 3.10 -1.00
CA ALA A 147 -28.45 2.75 -2.42
C ALA A 147 -28.64 1.25 -2.65
N ASP A 148 -29.33 0.90 -3.73
CA ASP A 148 -29.54 -0.47 -4.20
C ASP A 148 -28.28 -0.96 -4.97
N GLU A 149 -27.16 -1.00 -4.26
CA GLU A 149 -25.85 -1.39 -4.76
C GLU A 149 -25.35 -2.64 -4.05
N ARG A 150 -24.61 -3.49 -4.76
CA ARG A 150 -23.96 -4.66 -4.17
C ARG A 150 -22.52 -4.35 -3.79
N GLU A 151 -21.84 -3.56 -4.61
CA GLU A 151 -20.47 -3.17 -4.42
C GLU A 151 -20.35 -2.11 -3.32
N ALA A 152 -19.25 -2.18 -2.57
CA ALA A 152 -18.87 -1.11 -1.66
C ALA A 152 -18.26 0.06 -2.46
N ARG A 153 -18.63 1.28 -2.10
CA ARG A 153 -18.03 2.48 -2.70
C ARG A 153 -16.68 2.78 -2.06
N PHE A 154 -15.68 3.11 -2.87
CA PHE A 154 -14.44 3.71 -2.40
C PHE A 154 -14.59 5.24 -2.45
N VAL A 155 -14.53 5.88 -1.29
CA VAL A 155 -14.71 7.33 -1.14
C VAL A 155 -13.33 7.96 -0.92
N PRO A 156 -12.73 8.56 -1.95
CA PRO A 156 -11.42 9.19 -1.81
C PRO A 156 -11.50 10.48 -0.99
N PRO A 157 -10.46 10.82 -0.22
CA PRO A 157 -10.28 12.18 0.26
C PRO A 157 -10.27 13.18 -0.89
N ALA A 158 -10.64 14.43 -0.63
CA ALA A 158 -10.54 15.48 -1.63
C ALA A 158 -9.10 15.57 -2.20
N GLY A 159 -8.98 15.51 -3.53
CA GLY A 159 -7.68 15.53 -4.23
C GLY A 159 -6.95 14.19 -4.28
N GLN A 160 -7.60 13.08 -3.90
CA GLN A 160 -7.13 11.71 -4.10
C GLN A 160 -8.07 10.90 -5.02
N ASP A 161 -8.69 11.59 -5.98
CA ASP A 161 -9.59 11.06 -6.99
C ASP A 161 -8.89 10.32 -8.14
N ASP A 162 -7.55 10.36 -8.17
CA ASP A 162 -6.70 9.61 -9.11
C ASP A 162 -6.72 8.10 -8.78
N THR A 163 -7.87 7.50 -9.06
CA THR A 163 -8.13 6.05 -8.98
C THR A 163 -8.04 5.39 -10.35
N ASP A 164 -7.64 6.14 -11.38
CA ASP A 164 -7.41 5.59 -12.70
C ASP A 164 -6.35 4.50 -12.59
N ALA A 165 -6.71 3.29 -13.05
CA ALA A 165 -5.75 2.21 -13.10
C ALA A 165 -4.54 2.70 -13.91
N PRO A 166 -3.31 2.52 -13.42
CA PRO A 166 -2.13 2.94 -14.17
C PRO A 166 -2.18 2.29 -15.55
N PRO A 167 -1.78 3.01 -16.61
CA PRO A 167 -1.85 2.48 -17.96
C PRO A 167 -1.06 1.17 -18.00
N VAL A 168 -1.74 0.09 -18.41
CA VAL A 168 -1.08 -1.21 -18.51
C VAL A 168 -0.09 -1.14 -19.67
N LEU A 169 1.21 -1.19 -19.34
CA LEU A 169 2.28 -1.12 -20.32
C LEU A 169 2.21 -2.36 -21.24
N ALA A 170 2.02 -2.14 -22.53
CA ALA A 170 2.22 -3.14 -23.57
C ALA A 170 3.51 -2.79 -24.31
N PRO A 171 4.54 -3.64 -24.28
CA PRO A 171 5.79 -3.31 -24.93
C PRO A 171 5.60 -3.35 -26.46
N PRO A 172 6.25 -2.46 -27.23
CA PRO A 172 6.11 -2.43 -28.69
C PRO A 172 6.78 -3.63 -29.39
N ALA A 173 7.57 -4.40 -28.65
CA ALA A 173 8.23 -5.64 -29.07
C ALA A 173 8.36 -6.57 -27.86
N PRO A 174 8.59 -7.89 -28.04
CA PRO A 174 8.88 -8.78 -26.93
C PRO A 174 10.04 -8.27 -26.06
N VAL A 175 9.85 -8.26 -24.75
CA VAL A 175 10.89 -7.92 -23.77
C VAL A 175 11.17 -9.12 -22.88
N LEU A 176 12.43 -9.31 -22.51
CA LEU A 176 12.85 -10.39 -21.62
C LEU A 176 13.28 -9.80 -20.28
N GLY A 177 12.56 -10.14 -19.21
CA GLY A 177 13.03 -9.93 -17.84
C GLY A 177 13.79 -11.15 -17.35
N VAL A 178 14.95 -10.96 -16.73
CA VAL A 178 15.82 -12.05 -16.28
C VAL A 178 16.23 -11.87 -14.83
N ASP A 179 16.18 -12.96 -14.08
CA ASP A 179 16.71 -13.03 -12.72
C ASP A 179 17.61 -14.26 -12.53
N ALA A 180 18.58 -14.14 -11.63
CA ALA A 180 19.48 -15.21 -11.27
C ALA A 180 18.88 -16.07 -10.16
N CYS A 181 19.06 -17.38 -10.25
CA CYS A 181 18.65 -18.32 -9.20
C CYS A 181 19.80 -19.29 -8.87
N PRO A 182 19.71 -20.04 -7.74
CA PRO A 182 20.75 -20.99 -7.36
C PRO A 182 21.10 -22.02 -8.45
N SER A 183 20.13 -22.42 -9.27
CA SER A 183 20.31 -23.41 -10.35
C SER A 183 20.70 -22.82 -11.70
N GLY A 184 20.78 -21.48 -11.84
CA GLY A 184 21.03 -20.86 -13.15
C GLY A 184 20.36 -19.49 -13.28
N TRP A 185 19.56 -19.35 -14.32
CA TRP A 185 18.86 -18.13 -14.71
C TRP A 185 17.43 -18.46 -15.12
N VAL A 186 16.50 -17.60 -14.73
CA VAL A 186 15.11 -17.62 -15.19
C VAL A 186 14.84 -16.37 -16.01
N GLY A 187 14.20 -16.56 -17.16
CA GLY A 187 13.79 -15.50 -18.06
C GLY A 187 12.29 -15.55 -18.30
N VAL A 188 11.62 -14.40 -18.23
CA VAL A 188 10.22 -14.25 -18.61
C VAL A 188 10.15 -13.31 -19.80
N VAL A 189 9.72 -13.83 -20.95
CA VAL A 189 9.36 -13.01 -22.09
C VAL A 189 7.95 -12.51 -21.88
N LEU A 190 7.73 -11.21 -22.06
CA LEU A 190 6.42 -10.61 -22.21
C LEU A 190 6.27 -10.15 -23.65
N ASP A 191 5.35 -10.76 -24.41
CA ASP A 191 5.09 -10.36 -25.79
C ASP A 191 4.24 -9.07 -25.86
N THR A 192 3.98 -8.60 -27.08
CA THR A 192 3.18 -7.38 -27.34
C THR A 192 1.72 -7.51 -26.91
N GLU A 193 1.22 -8.73 -26.74
CA GLU A 193 -0.12 -9.04 -26.23
C GLU A 193 -0.14 -9.33 -24.73
N ARG A 194 1.00 -9.15 -24.04
CA ARG A 194 1.21 -9.41 -22.61
C ARG A 194 1.07 -10.89 -22.23
N ARG A 195 1.39 -11.79 -23.15
CA ARG A 195 1.46 -13.23 -22.86
C ARG A 195 2.86 -13.57 -22.34
N PRO A 196 2.96 -14.17 -21.14
CA PRO A 196 4.25 -14.56 -20.60
C PRO A 196 4.71 -15.91 -21.16
N ALA A 197 6.00 -16.04 -21.44
CA ALA A 197 6.67 -17.32 -21.68
C ALA A 197 7.92 -17.43 -20.79
N VAL A 198 8.08 -18.57 -20.12
CA VAL A 198 9.14 -18.79 -19.12
C VAL A 198 10.22 -19.69 -19.69
N PHE A 199 11.48 -19.27 -19.51
CA PHE A 199 12.67 -19.97 -19.96
C PHE A 199 13.65 -20.11 -18.79
N VAL A 200 14.40 -21.21 -18.78
CA VAL A 200 15.44 -21.45 -17.78
C VAL A 200 16.69 -21.96 -18.46
N ALA A 201 17.86 -21.52 -17.99
CA ALA A 201 19.14 -22.04 -18.45
C ALA A 201 20.21 -21.90 -17.37
N ALA A 202 21.30 -22.67 -17.50
CA ALA A 202 22.41 -22.62 -16.54
C ALA A 202 23.19 -21.29 -16.59
N THR A 203 23.25 -20.65 -17.76
CA THR A 203 23.97 -19.38 -18.00
C THR A 203 23.06 -18.35 -18.66
N ILE A 204 23.36 -17.06 -18.46
CA ILE A 204 22.65 -15.96 -19.12
C ILE A 204 22.75 -16.04 -20.65
N GLU A 205 23.90 -16.49 -21.15
CA GLU A 205 24.13 -16.65 -22.58
C GLU A 205 23.18 -17.68 -23.20
N SER A 206 23.09 -18.87 -22.58
CA SER A 206 22.19 -19.92 -23.03
C SER A 206 20.72 -19.52 -22.88
N LEU A 207 20.37 -18.80 -21.82
CA LEU A 207 19.01 -18.29 -21.62
C LEU A 207 18.60 -17.35 -22.76
N VAL A 208 19.43 -16.34 -23.06
CA VAL A 208 19.11 -15.37 -24.10
C VAL A 208 19.16 -16.01 -25.49
N ALA A 209 20.06 -16.97 -25.73
CA ALA A 209 20.07 -17.73 -26.98
C ALA A 209 18.76 -18.51 -27.18
N LEU A 210 18.33 -19.28 -26.17
CA LEU A 210 17.08 -20.05 -26.20
C LEU A 210 15.86 -19.15 -26.45
N VAL A 211 15.80 -18.00 -25.78
CA VAL A 211 14.71 -17.04 -25.97
C VAL A 211 14.69 -16.50 -27.40
N ARG A 212 15.86 -16.18 -27.97
CA ARG A 212 15.98 -15.63 -29.33
C ARG A 212 15.67 -16.62 -30.45
N GLU A 213 15.61 -17.92 -30.16
CA GLU A 213 15.12 -18.91 -31.12
C GLU A 213 13.60 -18.77 -31.37
N GLN A 214 12.86 -18.21 -30.41
CA GLN A 214 11.40 -18.17 -30.41
C GLN A 214 10.83 -16.76 -30.42
N HIS A 215 11.60 -15.77 -29.97
CA HIS A 215 11.14 -14.41 -29.79
C HIS A 215 12.18 -13.40 -30.28
N ASP A 216 11.73 -12.38 -31.03
CA ASP A 216 12.57 -11.26 -31.45
C ASP A 216 12.70 -10.23 -30.32
N VAL A 217 13.48 -10.59 -29.30
CA VAL A 217 13.63 -9.77 -28.10
C VAL A 217 14.72 -8.73 -28.29
N VAL A 218 14.30 -7.46 -28.26
CA VAL A 218 15.20 -6.29 -28.43
C VAL A 218 15.73 -5.73 -27.11
N VAL A 219 15.02 -5.98 -25.99
CA VAL A 219 15.45 -5.58 -24.65
C VAL A 219 15.55 -6.80 -23.74
N VAL A 220 16.71 -6.95 -23.09
CA VAL A 220 16.92 -7.89 -21.99
C VAL A 220 17.17 -7.09 -20.72
N ALA A 221 16.19 -7.08 -19.82
CA ALA A 221 16.31 -6.49 -18.50
C ALA A 221 16.83 -7.54 -17.52
N ILE A 222 17.93 -7.23 -16.81
CA ILE A 222 18.55 -8.14 -15.86
C ILE A 222 18.66 -7.41 -14.52
N ASP A 223 18.20 -8.02 -13.44
CA ASP A 223 18.21 -7.41 -12.09
C ASP A 223 19.56 -7.52 -11.37
N ILE A 224 20.65 -7.20 -12.08
CA ILE A 224 22.00 -7.07 -11.50
C ILE A 224 22.80 -5.97 -12.22
N PRO A 225 23.90 -5.47 -11.64
CA PRO A 225 24.72 -4.47 -12.30
C PRO A 225 25.30 -4.96 -13.64
N ILE A 226 25.02 -4.21 -14.71
CA ILE A 226 25.58 -4.40 -16.05
C ILE A 226 26.64 -3.31 -16.32
N GLY A 227 27.77 -3.70 -16.91
CA GLY A 227 28.88 -2.79 -17.22
C GLY A 227 29.71 -2.45 -15.98
N LEU A 228 30.49 -3.41 -15.49
CA LEU A 228 31.36 -3.21 -14.33
C LEU A 228 32.48 -2.22 -14.66
N PRO A 229 32.71 -1.19 -13.82
CA PRO A 229 33.81 -0.26 -14.02
C PRO A 229 35.15 -0.92 -13.66
N ASP A 230 36.22 -0.52 -14.35
CA ASP A 230 37.59 -0.94 -14.02
C ASP A 230 38.21 -0.03 -12.93
N ALA A 231 37.76 1.22 -12.86
CA ALA A 231 38.13 2.19 -11.83
C ALA A 231 36.96 3.17 -11.62
N ALA A 232 36.94 3.84 -10.45
CA ALA A 232 35.85 4.75 -10.04
C ALA A 232 34.44 4.08 -10.06
N GLY A 233 33.39 4.85 -9.84
CA GLY A 233 32.00 4.37 -9.86
C GLY A 233 31.41 4.29 -11.27
N ARG A 234 30.35 3.49 -11.44
CA ARG A 234 29.63 3.37 -12.71
C ARG A 234 28.87 4.66 -13.03
N ARG A 235 28.96 5.17 -14.26
CA ARG A 235 28.26 6.39 -14.71
C ARG A 235 26.74 6.31 -14.48
N ALA A 236 26.14 5.15 -14.75
CA ALA A 236 24.71 4.91 -14.52
C ALA A 236 24.31 5.14 -13.05
N ASP A 237 25.16 4.75 -12.09
CA ASP A 237 24.88 4.96 -10.66
C ASP A 237 24.90 6.45 -10.31
N ALA A 238 25.84 7.21 -10.88
CA ALA A 238 25.94 8.66 -10.68
C ALA A 238 24.73 9.40 -11.30
N GLU A 239 24.29 9.00 -12.48
CA GLU A 239 23.09 9.56 -13.13
C GLU A 239 21.82 9.22 -12.36
N ALA A 240 21.67 7.98 -11.88
CA ALA A 240 20.56 7.57 -11.04
C ALA A 240 20.48 8.40 -9.74
N ARG A 241 21.61 8.65 -9.08
CA ARG A 241 21.64 9.50 -7.87
C ARG A 241 21.20 10.94 -8.14
N ARG A 242 21.54 11.50 -9.31
CA ARG A 242 21.12 12.86 -9.72
C ARG A 242 19.63 12.92 -10.02
N ALA A 243 19.07 11.87 -10.60
CA ALA A 243 17.63 11.79 -10.90
C ALA A 243 16.78 11.57 -9.63
N LEU A 244 17.32 10.85 -8.63
CA LEU A 244 16.62 10.48 -7.40
C LEU A 244 16.83 11.50 -6.26
N THR A 245 16.32 12.72 -6.44
CA THR A 245 16.38 13.79 -5.42
C THR A 245 15.76 13.33 -4.09
N GLY A 246 16.49 13.49 -2.98
CA GLY A 246 16.06 13.03 -1.65
C GLY A 246 16.19 11.53 -1.39
N LYS A 247 16.52 10.73 -2.42
CA LYS A 247 16.71 9.27 -2.34
C LYS A 247 18.05 8.80 -2.92
N ALA A 248 19.00 9.72 -3.08
CA ALA A 248 20.31 9.40 -3.64
C ALA A 248 21.01 8.26 -2.88
N SER A 249 20.86 8.15 -1.56
CA SER A 249 21.44 7.08 -0.74
C SER A 249 20.86 5.68 -1.03
N SER A 250 19.69 5.59 -1.66
CA SER A 250 19.06 4.31 -2.04
C SER A 250 19.71 3.65 -3.26
N VAL A 251 20.56 4.37 -4.00
CA VAL A 251 21.36 3.79 -5.07
C VAL A 251 22.57 3.10 -4.45
N PHE A 252 22.72 1.79 -4.69
CA PHE A 252 23.91 1.06 -4.29
C PHE A 252 25.04 1.29 -5.30
N SER A 253 26.26 1.49 -4.81
CA SER A 253 27.42 1.65 -5.69
C SER A 253 27.84 0.28 -6.24
N THR A 254 27.93 0.19 -7.57
CA THR A 254 28.44 -1.00 -8.25
C THR A 254 29.93 -1.20 -7.93
N PRO A 255 30.35 -2.35 -7.41
CA PRO A 255 31.77 -2.64 -7.20
C PRO A 255 32.56 -2.63 -8.51
N VAL A 256 33.84 -2.28 -8.44
CA VAL A 256 34.75 -2.44 -9.58
C VAL A 256 34.92 -3.92 -9.91
N ARG A 257 35.22 -4.21 -11.17
CA ARG A 257 35.45 -5.58 -11.68
C ARG A 257 36.43 -6.39 -10.83
N ALA A 258 37.62 -5.82 -10.58
CA ALA A 258 38.67 -6.49 -9.82
C ALA A 258 38.23 -6.90 -8.40
N ALA A 259 37.25 -6.19 -7.82
CA ALA A 259 36.71 -6.52 -6.53
C ALA A 259 35.80 -7.76 -6.57
N LEU A 260 35.02 -7.93 -7.64
CA LEU A 260 34.18 -9.14 -7.81
C LEU A 260 34.99 -10.36 -8.25
N GLU A 261 36.13 -10.15 -8.92
CA GLU A 261 37.08 -11.21 -9.30
C GLU A 261 37.93 -11.72 -8.12
N ALA A 262 37.99 -10.96 -7.02
CA ALA A 262 38.78 -11.33 -5.85
C ALA A 262 38.29 -12.62 -5.20
N ALA A 263 39.23 -13.46 -4.74
CA ALA A 263 38.92 -14.78 -4.18
C ALA A 263 38.25 -14.73 -2.80
N THR A 264 38.48 -13.64 -2.04
CA THR A 264 37.83 -13.44 -0.74
C THR A 264 37.17 -12.07 -0.64
N TYR A 265 36.17 -11.97 0.24
CA TYR A 265 35.49 -10.70 0.51
C TYR A 265 36.44 -9.62 1.05
N GLU A 266 37.43 -10.00 1.84
CA GLU A 266 38.46 -9.07 2.33
C GLU A 266 39.28 -8.48 1.17
N GLN A 267 39.74 -9.34 0.26
CA GLN A 267 40.47 -8.92 -0.94
C GLN A 267 39.60 -8.06 -1.85
N ALA A 268 38.31 -8.39 -1.99
CA ALA A 268 37.34 -7.60 -2.75
C ALA A 268 37.23 -6.17 -2.21
N ARG A 269 37.10 -6.02 -0.88
CA ARG A 269 37.03 -4.70 -0.24
C ARG A 269 38.31 -3.91 -0.44
N ALA A 270 39.46 -4.55 -0.28
CA ALA A 270 40.76 -3.90 -0.50
C ALA A 270 40.92 -3.42 -1.95
N ALA A 271 40.59 -4.28 -2.92
CA ALA A 271 40.64 -3.94 -4.34
C ALA A 271 39.70 -2.78 -4.71
N ASN A 272 38.47 -2.78 -4.18
CA ASN A 272 37.52 -1.71 -4.46
C ASN A 272 37.92 -0.36 -3.84
N LEU A 273 38.43 -0.37 -2.61
CA LEU A 273 38.92 0.84 -1.96
C LEU A 273 40.11 1.42 -2.73
N ALA A 274 41.06 0.56 -3.16
CA ALA A 274 42.19 1.00 -3.95
C ALA A 274 41.77 1.60 -5.31
N ALA A 275 40.81 0.98 -6.00
CA ALA A 275 40.34 1.43 -7.32
C ALA A 275 39.39 2.63 -7.28
N THR A 276 38.92 3.03 -6.09
CA THR A 276 37.98 4.15 -5.91
C THR A 276 38.53 5.26 -5.01
N ASP A 277 39.84 5.27 -4.75
CA ASP A 277 40.52 6.22 -3.86
C ASP A 277 39.87 6.32 -2.47
N GLY A 278 39.44 5.17 -1.95
CA GLY A 278 38.73 5.05 -0.67
C GLY A 278 37.26 5.47 -0.69
N GLY A 279 36.70 5.82 -1.85
CA GLY A 279 35.36 6.37 -1.98
C GLY A 279 34.23 5.37 -1.66
N THR A 280 34.38 4.10 -2.04
CA THR A 280 33.36 3.07 -1.76
C THR A 280 33.98 1.73 -1.40
N SER A 281 33.31 0.97 -0.54
CA SER A 281 33.64 -0.43 -0.24
C SER A 281 32.63 -1.37 -0.89
N VAL A 282 32.92 -2.67 -0.90
CA VAL A 282 32.01 -3.70 -1.41
C VAL A 282 31.09 -4.16 -0.28
N SER A 283 29.78 -4.27 -0.54
CA SER A 283 28.85 -4.89 0.42
C SER A 283 28.90 -6.41 0.34
N ALA A 284 28.63 -7.09 1.45
CA ALA A 284 28.59 -8.55 1.49
C ALA A 284 27.55 -9.11 0.49
N GLN A 285 26.41 -8.42 0.35
CA GLN A 285 25.36 -8.77 -0.62
C GLN A 285 25.86 -8.68 -2.07
N ALA A 286 26.54 -7.60 -2.45
CA ALA A 286 27.08 -7.45 -3.81
C ALA A 286 28.15 -8.51 -4.11
N TYR A 287 29.00 -8.84 -3.14
CA TYR A 287 30.02 -9.87 -3.29
C TYR A 287 29.43 -11.29 -3.33
N ALA A 288 28.33 -11.55 -2.62
CA ALA A 288 27.63 -12.83 -2.67
C ALA A 288 27.06 -13.13 -4.06
N LEU A 289 26.69 -12.09 -4.82
CA LEU A 289 26.19 -12.22 -6.20
C LEU A 289 27.30 -12.23 -7.26
N ARG A 290 28.58 -12.17 -6.87
CA ARG A 290 29.73 -11.96 -7.79
C ARG A 290 29.72 -12.91 -9.00
N GLU A 291 29.39 -14.18 -8.79
CA GLU A 291 29.44 -15.18 -9.87
C GLU A 291 28.43 -14.85 -10.97
N LYS A 292 27.22 -14.42 -10.60
CA LYS A 292 26.16 -14.05 -11.56
C LYS A 292 26.47 -12.72 -12.24
N VAL A 293 27.01 -11.76 -11.49
CA VAL A 293 27.44 -10.46 -12.03
C VAL A 293 28.59 -10.64 -13.04
N LEU A 294 29.58 -11.49 -12.73
CA LEU A 294 30.68 -11.80 -13.65
C LEU A 294 30.21 -12.58 -14.88
N GLN A 295 29.20 -13.46 -14.77
CA GLN A 295 28.60 -14.10 -15.94
C GLN A 295 27.96 -13.09 -16.90
N VAL A 296 27.18 -12.14 -16.38
CA VAL A 296 26.57 -11.08 -17.21
C VAL A 296 27.62 -10.17 -17.80
N ASP A 297 28.62 -9.80 -17.03
CA ASP A 297 29.70 -8.97 -17.53
C ASP A 297 30.48 -9.66 -18.67
N ALA A 298 30.88 -10.91 -18.50
CA ALA A 298 31.55 -11.69 -19.54
C ALA A 298 30.68 -11.81 -20.80
N TRP A 299 29.37 -12.04 -20.62
CA TRP A 299 28.40 -12.13 -21.70
C TRP A 299 28.25 -10.82 -22.50
N VAL A 300 28.20 -9.67 -21.82
CA VAL A 300 28.15 -8.35 -22.48
C VAL A 300 29.45 -8.06 -23.22
N ARG A 301 30.61 -8.34 -22.60
CA ARG A 301 31.92 -8.10 -23.22
C ARG A 301 32.22 -9.03 -24.40
N GLY A 302 31.68 -10.23 -24.41
CA GLY A 302 31.82 -11.20 -25.51
C GLY A 302 31.07 -10.81 -26.78
N ARG A 303 30.31 -9.71 -26.77
CA ARG A 303 29.50 -9.23 -27.90
C ARG A 303 29.96 -7.84 -28.34
N PRO A 304 30.73 -7.73 -29.45
CA PRO A 304 31.09 -6.41 -29.98
C PRO A 304 29.83 -5.69 -30.48
N GLY A 305 29.44 -4.58 -29.83
CA GLY A 305 28.38 -3.68 -30.33
C GLY A 305 27.40 -3.07 -29.31
N THR A 306 27.48 -3.38 -28.01
CA THR A 306 26.57 -2.83 -26.98
C THR A 306 27.28 -1.92 -25.98
N GLY A 307 28.02 -0.93 -26.48
CA GLY A 307 28.57 0.17 -25.69
C GLY A 307 27.71 1.43 -25.79
#